data_AF-A0A6A4DJS6-F1
#
_entry.id   AF-A0A6A4DJS6-F1
#
_cell.length_a   1.000
_cell.length_b   1.000
_cell.length_c   1.000
_cell.angle_alpha   90.00
_cell.angle_beta   90.00
_cell.angle_gamma   90.00
#
_symmetry.space_group_name_H-M   'P 1'
#
loop_
_entity.id
_entity.type
_entity.pdbx_description
1 polymer ?
#
loop_
_entity_poly.entity_id
_entity_poly.type
_entity_poly.pdbx_seq_one_letter_code
_entity_poly.pdbx_strand_id
1 'polypeptide(L)' 'MQDRRDFMRQYETYLTAINALQTQWGGAFAMPVGACIESKTKRMVTRYEFNLAPHLVGEEQWIEYFKQANAPSHVD' A
#
# COMPACT_ATOMS: atom_id res chain seq x y z
N MET A 1 -3.96 12.48 6.15
CA MET A 1 -2.96 11.66 6.88
C MET A 1 -3.58 10.48 7.63
N GLN A 2 -4.77 10.62 8.24
CA GLN A 2 -5.43 9.53 8.95
C GLN A 2 -5.80 8.35 8.02
N ASP A 3 -6.40 8.63 6.86
CA ASP A 3 -6.84 7.58 5.91
C ASP A 3 -5.68 6.71 5.38
N ARG A 4 -4.49 7.28 5.15
CA ARG A 4 -3.30 6.51 4.74
C ARG A 4 -2.81 5.59 5.86
N ARG A 5 -2.87 6.03 7.12
CA ARG A 5 -2.49 5.22 8.29
C ARG A 5 -3.47 4.08 8.54
N ASP A 6 -4.77 4.37 8.44
CA ASP A 6 -5.81 3.35 8.63
C ASP A 6 -5.71 2.26 7.56
N PHE A 7 -5.43 2.65 6.31
CA PHE A 7 -5.13 1.71 5.22
C PHE A 7 -3.90 0.85 5.51
N MET A 8 -2.77 1.44 5.92
CA MET A 8 -1.55 0.67 6.22
C MET A 8 -1.76 -0.33 7.34
N ARG A 9 -2.50 0.04 8.39
CA ARG A 9 -2.78 -0.84 9.52
C ARG A 9 -3.60 -2.07 9.09
N GLN A 10 -4.59 -1.87 8.22
CA GLN A 10 -5.37 -2.97 7.64
C GLN A 10 -4.51 -3.85 6.73
N TYR A 11 -3.64 -3.24 5.93
CA TYR A 11 -2.73 -3.94 5.03
C TYR A 11 -1.71 -4.82 5.79
N GLU A 12 -1.14 -4.33 6.88
CA GLU A 12 -0.23 -5.10 7.75
C GLU A 12 -0.91 -6.31 8.41
N THR A 13 -2.17 -6.14 8.81
CA THR A 13 -2.98 -7.22 9.37
C THR A 13 -3.23 -8.31 8.32
N TYR A 14 -3.57 -7.90 7.10
CA TYR A 14 -3.72 -8.80 5.96
C TYR A 14 -2.41 -9.57 5.67
N LEU A 15 -1.27 -8.89 5.62
CA LEU A 15 0.05 -9.52 5.43
C LEU A 15 0.36 -10.57 6.50
N THR A 16 0.02 -10.29 7.76
CA THR A 16 0.22 -11.22 8.87
C THR A 16 -0.61 -12.50 8.69
N ALA A 17 -1.87 -12.35 8.27
CA ALA A 17 -2.73 -13.49 7.97
C ALA A 17 -2.22 -14.31 6.77
N ILE A 18 -1.75 -13.65 5.71
CA ILE A 18 -1.14 -14.29 4.52
C ILE A 18 0.07 -15.14 4.93
N ASN A 19 0.97 -14.57 5.74
CA ASN A 19 2.16 -15.26 6.21
C ASN A 19 1.81 -16.47 7.09
N ALA A 20 0.77 -16.37 7.92
CA ALA A 20 0.27 -17.50 8.70
C ALA A 20 -0.32 -18.63 7.85
N LEU A 21 -0.79 -18.32 6.64
CA LEU A 21 -1.30 -19.28 5.66
C LEU A 21 -0.19 -19.89 4.79
N GLN A 22 1.07 -19.46 4.94
CA GLN A 22 2.19 -20.06 4.24
C GLN A 22 2.51 -21.44 4.82
N THR A 23 2.51 -22.45 3.94
CA THR A 23 2.91 -23.81 4.29
C THR A 23 4.06 -24.28 3.40
N GLN A 24 4.68 -25.38 3.80
CA GLN A 24 5.71 -26.07 3.01
C GLN A 24 5.29 -26.40 1.56
N TRP A 25 3.99 -26.57 1.30
CA TRP A 25 3.47 -27.08 0.01
C TRP A 25 2.74 -26.03 -0.82
N GLY A 26 2.68 -24.79 -0.33
CA GLY A 26 1.98 -23.68 -0.97
C GLY A 26 1.78 -22.53 0.00
N GLY A 27 1.85 -21.31 -0.53
CA GLY A 27 1.66 -20.08 0.23
C GLY A 27 0.52 -19.24 -0.32
N ALA A 28 -0.16 -18.51 0.55
CA ALA A 28 -1.10 -17.49 0.11
C ALA A 28 -0.34 -16.36 -0.59
N PHE A 29 -0.84 -15.91 -1.75
CA PHE A 29 -0.27 -14.80 -2.49
C PHE A 29 -0.77 -13.48 -1.91
N ALA A 30 0.16 -12.63 -1.48
CA ALA A 30 -0.17 -11.28 -1.05
C ALA A 30 -0.64 -10.46 -2.26
N MET A 31 -1.83 -9.87 -2.15
CA MET A 31 -2.32 -8.94 -3.15
C MET A 31 -1.45 -7.67 -3.14
N PRO A 32 -0.99 -7.18 -4.30
CA PRO A 32 -0.22 -5.95 -4.39
C PRO A 32 -1.02 -4.77 -3.83
N VAL A 33 -0.37 -3.88 -3.08
CA VAL A 33 -0.92 -2.62 -2.57
C VAL A 33 -1.62 -1.86 -3.66
N GLY A 34 -1.00 -1.75 -4.84
CA GLY A 34 -1.60 -1.05 -5.97
C GLY A 34 -2.96 -1.64 -6.38
N ALA A 35 -3.17 -2.95 -6.24
CA ALA A 35 -4.42 -3.61 -6.57
C ALA A 35 -5.52 -3.38 -5.52
N CYS A 36 -5.15 -3.06 -4.28
CA CYS A 36 -6.07 -2.76 -3.19
C CYS A 36 -6.64 -1.33 -3.23
N ILE A 37 -6.13 -0.46 -4.11
CA ILE A 37 -6.55 0.95 -4.18
C ILE A 37 -7.67 1.11 -5.22
N GLU A 38 -8.74 1.79 -4.84
CA GLU A 38 -9.82 2.12 -5.76
C GLU A 38 -9.31 2.87 -7.00
N SER A 39 -9.80 2.49 -8.18
CA SER A 39 -9.32 3.02 -9.46
C SER A 39 -9.33 4.56 -9.58
N LYS A 40 -10.30 5.23 -8.95
CA LYS A 40 -10.37 6.70 -8.92
C LYS A 40 -9.27 7.29 -8.04
N THR A 41 -9.14 6.78 -6.81
CA THR A 41 -8.11 7.18 -5.86
C THR A 41 -6.70 6.91 -6.40
N LYS A 42 -6.49 5.77 -7.02
CA LYS A 42 -5.23 5.39 -7.67
C LYS A 42 -4.82 6.40 -8.75
N ARG A 43 -5.77 6.83 -9.59
CA ARG A 43 -5.55 7.87 -10.62
C ARG A 43 -5.23 9.24 -10.02
N MET A 44 -5.86 9.59 -8.90
CA MET A 44 -5.57 10.85 -8.21
C MET A 44 -4.16 10.82 -7.63
N VAL A 45 -3.80 9.79 -6.87
CA VAL A 45 -2.48 9.67 -6.23
C VAL A 45 -1.35 9.63 -7.27
N THR A 46 -1.50 8.83 -8.32
CA THR A 46 -0.50 8.75 -9.41
C THR A 46 -0.26 10.10 -10.09
N ARG A 47 -1.32 10.89 -10.30
CA ARG A 47 -1.23 12.22 -10.90
C ARG A 47 -0.60 13.25 -9.97
N TYR A 48 -1.04 13.31 -8.72
CA TYR A 48 -0.69 14.41 -7.82
C TYR A 48 0.55 14.16 -6.97
N GLU A 49 0.87 12.91 -6.67
CA GLU A 49 1.98 12.54 -5.76
C GLU A 49 3.17 11.99 -6.53
N PHE A 50 2.92 11.13 -7.52
CA PHE A 50 3.97 10.52 -8.32
C PHE A 50 4.26 11.28 -9.61
N ASN A 51 3.34 12.14 -10.07
CA ASN A 51 3.38 12.80 -11.38
C ASN A 51 3.65 11.82 -12.54
N LEU A 52 3.09 10.60 -12.45
CA LEU A 52 3.27 9.51 -13.40
C LEU A 52 1.93 8.93 -13.83
N ALA A 53 1.91 8.25 -14.98
CA ALA A 53 0.74 7.49 -15.40
C ALA A 53 0.52 6.27 -14.46
N PRO A 54 -0.73 5.85 -14.20
CA PRO A 54 -1.02 4.79 -13.22
C PRO A 54 -0.35 3.44 -13.47
N HIS A 55 -0.03 3.13 -14.73
CA HIS A 55 0.62 1.87 -15.13
C HIS A 55 2.15 1.92 -14.97
N LEU A 56 2.73 3.10 -14.73
CA LEU A 56 4.16 3.31 -14.54
C LEU A 56 4.56 3.29 -13.07
N VAL A 57 3.59 3.39 -12.14
CA VAL A 57 3.87 3.36 -10.71
C VAL A 57 3.98 1.91 -10.24
N GLY A 58 5.19 1.53 -9.85
CA GLY A 58 5.53 0.20 -9.37
C GLY A 58 5.02 -0.07 -7.95
N GLU A 59 5.01 -1.34 -7.57
CA GLU A 59 4.54 -1.80 -6.26
C GLU A 59 5.38 -1.22 -5.10
N GLU A 60 6.71 -1.14 -5.27
CA GLU A 60 7.61 -0.57 -4.27
C GLU A 60 7.30 0.91 -3.98
N GLN A 61 6.99 1.68 -5.02
CA GLN A 61 6.60 3.10 -4.88
C GLN A 61 5.28 3.25 -4.11
N TRP A 62 4.32 2.35 -4.33
CA TRP A 62 3.09 2.32 -3.55
C TRP A 62 3.37 2.01 -2.07
N ILE A 63 4.22 1.03 -1.80
CA ILE A 63 4.61 0.65 -0.44
C ILE A 63 5.31 1.82 0.26
N GLU A 64 6.28 2.45 -0.38
CA GLU A 64 7.01 3.61 0.17
C GLU A 64 6.07 4.78 0.45
N TYR A 65 5.19 5.11 -0.51
CA TYR A 65 4.19 6.15 -0.33
C TYR A 65 3.36 5.87 0.93
N PHE A 66 2.73 4.71 1.05
CA PHE A 66 1.90 4.47 2.23
C PHE A 66 2.71 4.38 3.54
N LYS A 67 3.95 3.86 3.51
CA LYS A 67 4.84 3.86 4.69
C LYS A 67 5.20 5.26 5.19
N GLN A 68 5.34 6.26 4.31
CA GLN A 68 5.60 7.65 4.73
C GLN A 68 4.48 8.21 5.62
N ALA A 69 3.25 7.68 5.56
CA ALA A 69 2.18 8.11 6.44
C ALA A 69 2.35 7.65 7.91
N ASN A 70 3.23 6.68 8.16
CA ASN A 70 3.58 6.19 9.50
C ASN A 70 4.72 7.00 10.14
N ALA A 71 5.41 7.86 9.38
CA ALA A 71 6.40 8.75 9.95
C ALA A 71 5.69 9.78 10.88
N PRO A 72 6.24 10.06 12.07
CA PRO A 72 5.70 11.11 12.91
C PRO A 72 5.72 12.42 12.13
N SER A 73 4.57 13.11 12.05
CA SER A 73 4.55 14.46 11.51
C SER A 73 5.39 15.33 12.43
N HIS A 74 6.59 15.72 12.00
CA HIS A 74 7.29 16.84 12.61
C HIS A 74 6.45 18.08 12.34
N VAL A 75 5.58 18.39 13.28
CA VAL A 75 4.95 19.70 13.41
C VAL A 75 5.83 20.41 14.44
N ASP A 76 6.65 21.34 13.97
CA ASP A 76 7.24 22.39 14.83
C ASP A 76 6.15 23.42 15.19
#